data_AF-A0A4Q2K152-F1
#
_entry.id   AF-A0A4Q2K152-F1
#
_cell.length_a   1.000
_cell.length_b   1.000
_cell.length_c   1.000
_cell.angle_alpha   90.00
_cell.angle_beta   90.00
_cell.angle_gamma   90.00
#
_symmetry.space_group_name_H-M   'P 1'
#
loop_
_entity.id
_entity.type
_entity.pdbx_description
1 polymer ?
#
loop_
_entity_poly.entity_id
_entity_poly.type
_entity_poly.pdbx_seq_one_letter_code
_entity_poly.pdbx_strand_id
1 'polypeptide(L)'
;MGTDSIKPCPLSGILLLYRNNLYPKLVLNRCGAISTDTIHRMKFRGGIDPGLAIIAHYNSIAFAFTELCGRSYRGGVLEILPKEVGNIHVLNTGLLNINPELKRNVISVIDGVVRNGRNIDEALDYIDAEILVGILRFDEDTRRACRRIWKDIESKAPRQRHKIGSDYNDQHKIYLD
;
A
#
# COMPACT_ATOMS: atom_id res chain seq x y z
N MET A 1 -15.68 13.57 -29.80
CA MET A 1 -14.69 13.46 -28.71
C MET A 1 -15.00 12.17 -27.97
N GLY A 2 -14.19 11.14 -28.19
CA GLY A 2 -14.44 9.80 -27.68
C GLY A 2 -14.24 9.76 -26.17
N THR A 3 -15.28 9.36 -25.44
CA THR A 3 -15.14 8.90 -24.07
C THR A 3 -14.49 7.52 -24.14
N ASP A 4 -13.17 7.47 -23.98
CA ASP A 4 -12.42 6.21 -23.87
C ASP A 4 -12.92 5.46 -22.63
N SER A 5 -13.91 4.61 -22.86
CA SER A 5 -14.36 3.60 -21.92
C SER A 5 -13.24 2.57 -21.86
N ILE A 6 -12.32 2.74 -20.91
CA ILE A 6 -11.24 1.78 -20.64
C ILE A 6 -11.89 0.42 -20.40
N LYS A 7 -11.82 -0.48 -21.38
CA LYS A 7 -12.26 -1.87 -21.22
C LYS A 7 -11.45 -2.48 -20.07
N PRO A 8 -12.07 -3.15 -19.08
CA PRO A 8 -11.34 -3.75 -17.98
C PRO A 8 -10.44 -4.87 -18.52
N CYS A 9 -9.12 -4.74 -18.36
CA CYS A 9 -8.19 -5.80 -18.71
C CYS A 9 -8.44 -7.03 -17.81
N PRO A 10 -8.42 -8.27 -18.34
CA PRO A 10 -8.61 -9.49 -17.53
C PRO A 10 -7.48 -9.74 -16.51
N LEU A 11 -6.35 -9.04 -16.69
CA LEU A 11 -5.21 -9.00 -15.77
C LEU A 11 -5.17 -7.74 -14.89
N SER A 12 -6.15 -6.85 -15.03
CA SER A 12 -6.27 -5.68 -14.14
C SER A 12 -6.68 -6.14 -12.74
N GLY A 13 -5.93 -5.67 -11.75
CA GLY A 13 -6.05 -6.12 -10.38
C GLY A 13 -5.17 -5.28 -9.48
N ILE A 14 -4.89 -5.81 -8.30
CA ILE A 14 -4.05 -5.13 -7.32
C ILE A 14 -2.96 -6.07 -6.82
N LEU A 15 -1.79 -5.49 -6.60
CA LEU A 15 -0.57 -6.19 -6.21
C LEU A 15 -0.18 -5.72 -4.82
N LEU A 16 0.02 -6.65 -3.90
CA LEU A 16 0.54 -6.38 -2.57
C LEU A 16 1.92 -7.00 -2.45
N LEU A 17 2.91 -6.21 -2.05
CA LEU A 17 4.26 -6.74 -1.86
C LEU A 17 4.28 -7.69 -0.66
N TYR A 18 4.89 -8.85 -0.85
CA TYR A 18 5.01 -9.90 0.15
C TYR A 18 5.82 -9.47 1.37
N ARG A 19 6.99 -8.88 1.10
CA ARG A 19 7.94 -8.40 2.11
C ARG A 19 8.22 -6.93 1.92
N ASN A 20 8.25 -6.19 3.02
CA ASN A 20 8.67 -4.80 3.01
C ASN A 20 9.38 -4.43 4.31
N ASN A 21 10.44 -3.64 4.23
CA ASN A 21 11.17 -3.24 5.42
C ASN A 21 10.63 -1.97 6.08
N LEU A 22 9.79 -1.20 5.38
CA LEU A 22 9.34 0.11 5.85
C LEU A 22 7.83 0.12 6.15
N TYR A 23 7.00 -0.25 5.17
CA TYR A 23 5.54 -0.18 5.29
C TYR A 23 4.86 -1.02 4.21
N PRO A 24 3.61 -1.46 4.36
CA PRO A 24 2.92 -2.24 3.34
C PRO A 24 2.73 -1.45 2.03
N LYS A 25 3.06 -2.07 0.89
CA LYS A 25 2.94 -1.43 -0.43
C LYS A 25 1.90 -2.15 -1.27
N LEU A 26 0.86 -1.42 -1.62
CA LEU A 26 -0.26 -1.89 -2.43
C LEU A 26 -0.32 -1.08 -3.73
N VAL A 27 -0.29 -1.75 -4.88
CA VAL A 27 -0.13 -1.12 -6.19
C VAL A 27 -1.20 -1.59 -7.15
N LEU A 28 -1.82 -0.66 -7.88
CA LEU A 28 -2.76 -1.00 -8.96
C LEU A 28 -2.00 -1.50 -10.19
N ASN A 29 -2.36 -2.69 -10.65
CA ASN A 29 -1.84 -3.24 -11.89
C ASN A 29 -2.76 -2.88 -13.06
N ARG A 30 -2.49 -1.74 -13.69
CA ARG A 30 -3.24 -1.28 -14.87
C ARG A 30 -2.68 -1.80 -16.20
N CYS A 31 -1.40 -2.16 -16.24
CA CYS A 31 -0.72 -2.64 -17.44
C CYS A 31 -0.80 -4.17 -17.63
N GLY A 32 -1.47 -4.90 -16.72
CA GLY A 32 -1.53 -6.35 -16.78
C GLY A 32 -0.18 -7.02 -16.53
N ALA A 33 0.71 -6.35 -15.77
CA ALA A 33 2.04 -6.87 -15.45
C ALA A 33 1.96 -8.27 -14.81
N ILE A 34 2.94 -9.10 -15.19
CA ILE A 34 3.17 -10.40 -14.57
C ILE A 34 3.85 -10.16 -13.21
N SER A 35 3.52 -11.00 -12.23
CA SER A 35 4.00 -10.89 -10.85
C SER A 35 4.92 -12.05 -10.56
N THR A 36 5.96 -11.80 -9.77
CA THR A 36 6.83 -12.83 -9.21
C THR A 36 6.22 -13.43 -7.95
N ASP A 37 6.88 -14.44 -7.38
CA ASP A 37 6.58 -15.09 -6.10
C ASP A 37 6.59 -14.13 -4.89
N THR A 38 7.22 -12.97 -5.02
CA THR A 38 7.30 -11.92 -3.99
C THR A 38 6.14 -10.92 -4.00
N ILE A 39 5.11 -11.14 -4.81
CA ILE A 39 3.96 -10.24 -4.94
C ILE A 39 2.67 -11.04 -4.89
N HIS A 40 1.79 -10.69 -3.95
CA HIS A 40 0.43 -11.22 -3.93
C HIS A 40 -0.43 -10.53 -4.97
N ARG A 41 -1.03 -11.34 -5.84
CA ARG A 41 -1.99 -10.87 -6.82
C ARG A 41 -3.40 -11.06 -6.29
N MET A 42 -4.14 -9.96 -6.23
CA MET A 42 -5.54 -9.95 -5.85
C MET A 42 -6.40 -9.41 -6.99
N LYS A 43 -7.60 -9.96 -7.12
CA LYS A 43 -8.63 -9.48 -8.04
C LYS A 43 -9.73 -8.80 -7.24
N PHE A 44 -10.26 -7.71 -7.77
CA PHE A 44 -11.43 -7.08 -7.21
C PHE A 44 -12.66 -7.93 -7.47
N ARG A 45 -13.56 -7.99 -6.47
CA ARG A 45 -14.95 -8.38 -6.73
C ARG A 45 -15.61 -7.30 -7.59
N GLY A 46 -16.56 -7.70 -8.43
CA GLY A 46 -17.29 -6.75 -9.28
C GLY A 46 -17.91 -5.61 -8.48
N GLY A 47 -17.86 -4.39 -9.01
CA GLY A 47 -18.42 -3.19 -8.38
C GLY A 47 -17.48 -2.42 -7.43
N ILE A 48 -16.26 -2.92 -7.17
CA ILE A 48 -15.27 -2.17 -6.37
C ILE A 48 -14.45 -1.25 -7.28
N ASP A 49 -14.44 0.05 -6.97
CA ASP A 49 -13.55 1.02 -7.63
C ASP A 49 -12.09 0.78 -7.18
N PRO A 50 -11.16 0.51 -8.10
CA PRO A 50 -9.76 0.23 -7.74
C PRO A 50 -9.07 1.40 -7.03
N GLY A 51 -9.44 2.64 -7.35
CA GLY A 51 -8.89 3.83 -6.68
C GLY A 51 -9.32 3.91 -5.23
N LEU A 52 -10.60 3.62 -4.94
CA LEU A 52 -11.10 3.55 -3.56
C LEU A 52 -10.40 2.44 -2.76
N ALA A 53 -10.04 1.32 -3.38
CA ALA A 53 -9.29 0.27 -2.69
C ALA A 53 -7.88 0.72 -2.27
N ILE A 54 -7.22 1.57 -3.07
CA ILE A 54 -5.95 2.17 -2.68
C ILE A 54 -6.14 3.10 -1.49
N ILE A 55 -7.14 3.99 -1.54
CA ILE A 55 -7.45 4.91 -0.44
C ILE A 55 -7.81 4.15 0.84
N ALA A 56 -8.59 3.08 0.70
CA ALA A 56 -8.99 2.23 1.83
C ALA A 56 -7.80 1.56 2.55
N HIS A 57 -6.70 1.34 1.85
CA HIS A 57 -5.49 0.73 2.40
C HIS A 57 -4.47 1.75 2.91
N TYR A 58 -4.30 2.89 2.24
CA TYR A 58 -3.29 3.90 2.61
C TYR A 58 -3.80 4.86 3.69
N ASN A 59 -3.92 4.38 4.91
CA ASN A 59 -4.26 5.19 6.08
C ASN A 59 -3.69 4.55 7.35
N SER A 60 -3.63 5.31 8.44
CA SER A 60 -3.03 4.86 9.70
C SER A 60 -3.66 3.59 10.27
N ILE A 61 -4.98 3.44 10.13
CA ILE A 61 -5.72 2.29 10.68
C ILE A 61 -5.30 1.03 9.92
N ALA A 62 -5.42 1.05 8.59
CA ALA A 62 -5.05 -0.08 7.75
C ALA A 62 -3.56 -0.44 7.85
N PHE A 63 -2.67 0.55 8.01
CA PHE A 63 -1.25 0.31 8.25
C PHE A 63 -1.01 -0.39 9.59
N ALA A 64 -1.64 0.07 10.67
CA ALA A 64 -1.55 -0.58 11.97
C ALA A 64 -2.03 -2.05 11.91
N PHE A 65 -3.17 -2.32 11.27
CA PHE A 65 -3.66 -3.70 11.09
C PHE A 65 -2.71 -4.55 10.26
N THR A 66 -2.21 -4.03 9.16
CA THR A 66 -1.29 -4.77 8.29
C THR A 66 0.00 -5.14 9.01
N GLU A 67 0.50 -4.24 9.85
CA GLU A 67 1.72 -4.44 10.64
C GLU A 67 1.51 -5.41 11.80
N LEU A 68 0.36 -5.34 12.48
CA LEU A 68 -0.04 -6.33 13.49
C LEU A 68 -0.15 -7.74 12.89
N CYS A 69 -0.73 -7.88 11.70
CA CYS A 69 -0.88 -9.18 11.05
C CYS A 69 0.46 -9.68 10.47
N GLY A 70 1.13 -8.85 9.68
CA GLY A 70 2.28 -9.27 8.86
C GLY A 70 3.62 -9.35 9.59
N ARG A 71 3.73 -8.89 10.85
CA ARG A 71 4.95 -9.09 11.65
C ARG A 71 4.89 -10.32 12.57
N SER A 72 3.87 -11.14 12.41
CA SER A 72 3.71 -12.38 13.18
C SER A 72 4.70 -13.47 12.77
N TYR A 73 5.41 -13.29 11.64
CA TYR A 73 6.31 -14.31 11.09
C TYR A 73 7.79 -14.10 11.43
N ARG A 74 8.44 -15.24 11.70
CA ARG A 74 9.87 -15.55 11.87
C ARG A 74 10.85 -14.36 11.73
N GLY A 75 11.01 -13.58 12.80
CA GLY A 75 12.10 -12.59 12.93
C GLY A 75 11.68 -11.13 12.77
N GLY A 76 10.38 -10.79 12.81
CA GLY A 76 9.91 -9.41 12.96
C GLY A 76 9.99 -8.54 11.71
N VAL A 77 10.34 -9.13 10.56
CA VAL A 77 10.20 -8.50 9.24
C VAL A 77 8.71 -8.48 8.87
N LEU A 78 8.26 -7.42 8.18
CA LEU A 78 6.89 -7.37 7.68
C LEU A 78 6.79 -8.30 6.46
N GLU A 79 6.15 -9.44 6.69
CA GLU A 79 5.94 -10.51 5.74
C GLU A 79 4.47 -10.90 5.77
N ILE A 80 3.73 -10.51 4.74
CA ILE A 80 2.29 -10.73 4.68
C ILE A 80 2.06 -12.06 3.95
N LEU A 81 1.60 -13.10 4.64
CA LEU A 81 1.26 -14.37 3.98
C LEU A 81 -0.14 -14.29 3.33
N PRO A 82 -0.45 -15.09 2.29
CA PRO A 82 -1.78 -15.11 1.69
C PRO A 82 -2.92 -15.34 2.70
N LYS A 83 -2.67 -16.22 3.69
CA LYS A 83 -3.62 -16.49 4.78
C LYS A 83 -3.87 -15.28 5.70
N GLU A 84 -2.90 -14.36 5.79
CA GLU A 84 -2.98 -13.16 6.63
C GLU A 84 -3.64 -12.00 5.90
N VAL A 85 -3.54 -11.95 4.55
CA VAL A 85 -4.21 -10.94 3.73
C VAL A 85 -5.71 -10.87 4.03
N GLY A 86 -6.36 -12.02 4.26
CA GLY A 86 -7.78 -12.08 4.62
C GLY A 86 -8.13 -11.48 5.98
N ASN A 87 -7.15 -11.29 6.87
CA ASN A 87 -7.32 -10.73 8.20
C ASN A 87 -6.96 -9.23 8.26
N ILE A 88 -6.38 -8.67 7.19
CA ILE A 88 -6.04 -7.24 7.13
C ILE A 88 -7.34 -6.45 7.00
N HIS A 89 -7.61 -5.63 8.01
CA HIS A 89 -8.76 -4.72 7.98
C HIS A 89 -8.37 -3.44 7.27
N VAL A 90 -9.16 -3.10 6.25
CA VAL A 90 -9.06 -1.84 5.48
C VAL A 90 -10.38 -1.09 5.59
N LEU A 91 -10.41 0.18 5.19
CA LEU A 91 -11.65 0.94 5.19
C LEU A 91 -12.67 0.31 4.26
N ASN A 92 -13.94 0.32 4.68
CA ASN A 92 -15.01 -0.15 3.81
C ASN A 92 -15.22 0.84 2.66
N THR A 93 -14.87 0.41 1.44
CA THR A 93 -15.02 1.24 0.23
C THR A 93 -16.44 1.72 -0.02
N GLY A 94 -17.48 1.01 0.45
CA GLY A 94 -18.87 1.43 0.34
C GLY A 94 -19.25 2.62 1.24
N LEU A 95 -18.43 2.91 2.26
CA LEU A 95 -18.60 4.08 3.14
C LEU A 95 -17.79 5.30 2.66
N LEU A 96 -16.90 5.11 1.67
CA LEU A 96 -16.08 6.17 1.10
C LEU A 96 -16.89 6.96 0.06
N ASN A 97 -17.77 7.84 0.54
CA ASN A 97 -18.50 8.78 -0.32
C ASN A 97 -17.60 9.97 -0.72
N ILE A 98 -16.61 9.70 -1.57
CA ILE A 98 -15.60 10.67 -2.01
C ILE A 98 -15.96 11.16 -3.41
N ASN A 99 -15.95 12.47 -3.61
CA ASN A 99 -16.12 13.02 -4.95
C ASN A 99 -14.91 12.65 -5.87
N PRO A 100 -15.07 12.65 -7.20
CA PRO A 100 -14.02 12.22 -8.12
C PRO A 100 -12.74 13.06 -8.07
N GLU A 101 -12.84 14.34 -7.71
CA GLU A 101 -11.70 15.25 -7.62
C GLU A 101 -10.82 14.92 -6.42
N LEU A 102 -11.41 14.84 -5.23
CA LEU A 102 -10.72 14.44 -4.02
C LEU A 102 -10.12 13.03 -4.16
N LYS A 103 -10.84 12.08 -4.77
CA LYS A 103 -10.29 10.76 -5.08
C LYS A 103 -9.01 10.84 -5.93
N ARG A 104 -9.01 11.66 -6.99
CA ARG A 104 -7.81 11.85 -7.84
C ARG A 104 -6.68 12.52 -7.07
N ASN A 105 -6.98 13.54 -6.27
CA ASN A 105 -5.98 14.27 -5.49
C ASN A 105 -5.30 13.35 -4.47
N VAL A 106 -6.08 12.59 -3.70
CA VAL A 106 -5.57 11.62 -2.73
C VAL A 106 -4.68 10.57 -3.40
N ILE A 107 -5.14 9.97 -4.49
CA ILE A 107 -4.34 8.97 -5.23
C ILE A 107 -3.05 9.59 -5.77
N SER A 108 -3.11 10.84 -6.26
CA SER A 108 -1.93 11.54 -6.77
C SER A 108 -0.91 11.85 -5.67
N VAL A 109 -1.37 12.20 -4.46
CA VAL A 109 -0.49 12.39 -3.30
C VAL A 109 0.20 11.07 -2.94
N ILE A 110 -0.54 9.96 -2.86
CA ILE A 110 0.01 8.64 -2.58
C ILE A 110 1.06 8.24 -3.63
N ASP A 111 0.71 8.31 -4.92
CA ASP A 111 1.62 7.94 -6.01
C ASP A 111 2.88 8.81 -5.98
N GLY A 112 2.72 10.13 -5.81
CA GLY A 112 3.84 11.06 -5.73
C GLY A 112 4.74 10.85 -4.51
N VAL A 113 4.22 10.40 -3.37
CA VAL A 113 5.05 10.07 -2.20
C VAL A 113 5.78 8.74 -2.42
N VAL A 114 5.06 7.69 -2.81
CA VAL A 114 5.61 6.34 -2.97
C VAL A 114 6.63 6.27 -4.11
N ARG A 115 6.34 6.87 -5.27
CA ARG A 115 7.18 6.81 -6.47
C ARG A 115 8.49 7.60 -6.31
N ASN A 116 8.46 8.70 -5.56
CA ASN A 116 9.64 9.53 -5.31
C ASN A 116 10.39 9.14 -4.02
N GLY A 117 9.95 8.08 -3.31
CA GLY A 117 10.58 7.65 -2.07
C GLY A 117 10.55 8.69 -0.95
N ARG A 118 9.55 9.58 -0.96
CA ARG A 118 9.36 10.59 0.10
C ARG A 118 8.87 9.94 1.39
N ASN A 119 8.79 10.72 2.47
CA ASN A 119 8.29 10.20 3.73
C ASN A 119 6.82 9.79 3.59
N ILE A 120 6.51 8.52 3.85
CA ILE A 120 5.15 8.00 3.77
C ILE A 120 4.18 8.68 4.75
N ASP A 121 4.70 9.24 5.85
CA ASP A 121 3.90 10.04 6.79
C ASP A 121 3.22 11.22 6.10
N GLU A 122 3.83 11.84 5.08
CA GLU A 122 3.22 12.93 4.31
C GLU A 122 1.90 12.49 3.64
N ALA A 123 1.89 11.28 3.06
CA ALA A 123 0.68 10.75 2.43
C ALA A 123 -0.36 10.38 3.48
N LEU A 124 0.06 9.72 4.57
CA LEU A 124 -0.85 9.26 5.61
C LEU A 124 -1.47 10.43 6.37
N ASP A 125 -0.73 11.51 6.64
CA ASP A 125 -1.25 12.71 7.30
C ASP A 125 -2.33 13.37 6.46
N TYR A 126 -2.11 13.48 5.15
CA TYR A 126 -3.11 13.98 4.22
C TYR A 126 -4.37 13.09 4.18
N ILE A 127 -4.19 11.78 4.03
CA ILE A 127 -5.32 10.84 3.90
C ILE A 127 -6.09 10.72 5.20
N ASP A 128 -5.41 10.68 6.34
CA ASP A 128 -6.08 10.58 7.61
C ASP A 128 -6.94 11.83 7.88
N ALA A 129 -6.43 13.02 7.56
CA ALA A 129 -7.19 14.26 7.70
C ALA A 129 -8.40 14.29 6.76
N GLU A 130 -8.20 14.05 5.47
CA GLU A 130 -9.26 14.17 4.47
C GLU A 130 -10.30 13.04 4.59
N ILE A 131 -9.84 11.79 4.75
CA ILE A 131 -10.68 10.60 4.65
C ILE A 131 -11.15 10.13 6.02
N LEU A 132 -10.25 9.92 6.98
CA LEU A 132 -10.65 9.38 8.28
C LEU A 132 -11.44 10.41 9.08
N VAL A 133 -10.92 11.63 9.20
CA VAL A 133 -11.57 12.70 9.97
C VAL A 133 -12.63 13.42 9.15
N GLY A 134 -12.29 13.84 7.92
CA GLY A 134 -13.18 14.64 7.08
C GLY A 134 -14.43 13.90 6.61
N ILE A 135 -14.29 12.65 6.16
CA ILE A 135 -15.39 11.88 5.56
C ILE A 135 -15.97 10.87 6.54
N LEU A 136 -15.13 10.03 7.14
CA LEU A 136 -15.58 8.95 8.01
C LEU A 136 -15.84 9.38 9.46
N ARG A 137 -15.48 10.63 9.81
CA ARG A 137 -15.71 11.23 11.13
C ARG A 137 -15.11 10.41 12.29
N PHE A 138 -14.00 9.72 12.03
CA PHE A 138 -13.19 9.18 13.12
C PHE A 138 -12.70 10.30 14.00
N ASP A 139 -12.65 10.05 15.31
CA ASP A 139 -12.08 10.98 16.25
C ASP A 139 -10.55 11.05 16.09
N GLU A 140 -10.02 12.22 16.42
CA GLU A 140 -8.60 12.53 16.29
C GLU A 140 -7.75 11.64 17.21
N ASP A 141 -8.30 11.17 18.33
CA ASP A 141 -7.60 10.32 19.30
C ASP A 141 -7.39 8.91 18.75
N THR A 142 -8.42 8.32 18.12
CA THR A 142 -8.34 7.03 17.42
C THR A 142 -7.32 7.10 16.29
N ARG A 143 -7.35 8.17 15.48
CA ARG A 143 -6.36 8.38 14.41
C ARG A 143 -4.94 8.38 14.98
N ARG A 144 -4.68 9.18 16.03
CA ARG A 144 -3.36 9.25 16.68
C ARG A 144 -2.97 7.92 17.33
N ALA A 145 -3.91 7.21 17.94
CA ALA A 145 -3.65 5.91 18.55
C ALA A 145 -3.21 4.89 17.51
N CYS A 146 -3.90 4.78 16.37
CA CYS A 146 -3.52 3.89 15.28
C CYS A 146 -2.16 4.28 14.67
N ARG A 147 -1.91 5.58 14.44
CA ARG A 147 -0.61 6.06 13.95
C ARG A 147 0.52 5.68 14.92
N ARG A 148 0.31 5.86 16.22
CA ARG A 148 1.28 5.48 17.26
C ARG A 148 1.52 3.97 17.27
N ILE A 149 0.47 3.15 17.25
CA ILE A 149 0.58 1.69 17.21
C ILE A 149 1.44 1.26 16.01
N TRP A 150 1.16 1.80 14.82
CA TRP A 150 1.95 1.49 13.64
C TRP A 150 3.43 1.86 13.84
N LYS A 151 3.74 3.09 14.26
CA LYS A 151 5.12 3.55 14.48
C LYS A 151 5.85 2.76 15.57
N ASP A 152 5.16 2.38 16.63
CA ASP A 152 5.72 1.56 17.71
C ASP A 152 6.08 0.16 17.22
N ILE A 153 5.30 -0.42 16.30
CA ILE A 153 5.57 -1.72 15.70
C ILE A 153 6.70 -1.60 14.66
N GLU A 154 6.62 -0.59 13.79
CA GLU A 154 7.61 -0.32 12.74
C GLU A 154 9.01 -0.08 13.35
N SER A 155 9.10 0.73 14.41
CA SER A 155 10.37 1.08 15.06
C SER A 155 11.07 -0.11 15.73
N LYS A 156 10.30 -1.12 16.18
CA LYS A 156 10.81 -2.35 16.79
C LYS A 156 11.24 -3.39 15.76
N ALA A 157 10.93 -3.18 14.48
CA ALA A 157 11.34 -4.07 13.43
C ALA A 157 12.87 -4.13 13.33
N PRO A 158 13.48 -5.33 13.25
CA PRO A 158 14.89 -5.43 12.94
C PRO A 158 15.09 -4.86 11.54
N ARG A 159 15.68 -3.66 11.48
CA ARG A 159 16.17 -3.10 10.23
C ARG A 159 17.20 -4.10 9.72
N GLN A 160 16.91 -4.77 8.61
CA GLN A 160 17.96 -5.42 7.85
C GLN A 160 18.91 -4.30 7.41
N ARG A 161 19.94 -4.02 8.23
CA ARG A 161 21.11 -3.28 7.78
C ARG A 161 21.60 -4.10 6.61
N HIS A 162 21.39 -3.57 5.42
CA HIS A 162 22.12 -4.04 4.27
C HIS A 162 23.59 -3.85 4.66
N LYS A 163 24.30 -4.95 4.97
CA LYS A 163 25.72 -5.00 4.67
C LYS A 163 25.78 -4.91 3.14
N ILE A 164 25.78 -3.70 2.60
CA ILE A 164 26.35 -3.48 1.27
C ILE A 164 27.85 -3.64 1.50
N GLY A 165 28.27 -4.90 1.60
CA GLY A 165 29.65 -5.28 1.34
C GLY A 165 29.89 -5.06 -0.14
N SER A 166 30.97 -4.34 -0.41
CA SER A 166 31.54 -4.00 -1.70
C SER A 166 31.93 -5.23 -2.52
N ASP A 167 30.98 -6.00 -3.07
CA ASP A 167 31.33 -7.18 -3.88
C ASP A 167 30.34 -7.52 -5.01
N TYR A 168 29.50 -6.57 -5.42
CA TYR A 168 28.72 -6.70 -6.67
C TYR A 168 29.10 -5.61 -7.66
N ASN A 169 30.38 -5.59 -8.04
CA ASN A 169 30.81 -4.91 -9.24
C ASN A 169 31.90 -5.72 -9.92
N ASP A 170 31.52 -6.88 -10.45
CA ASP A 170 32.14 -7.49 -11.63
C ASP A 170 31.33 -8.75 -12.00
N GLN A 171 30.75 -8.78 -13.21
CA GLN A 171 30.52 -9.96 -14.08
C GLN A 171 29.26 -9.97 -14.95
N HIS A 172 28.42 -8.93 -14.99
CA HIS A 172 27.35 -8.87 -16.01
C HIS A 172 27.36 -7.56 -16.80
N LYS A 173 28.42 -7.37 -17.60
CA LYS A 173 28.35 -6.57 -18.83
C LYS A 173 27.67 -7.43 -19.89
N ILE A 174 26.39 -7.20 -20.12
CA ILE A 174 25.70 -7.72 -21.31
C ILE A 174 26.14 -6.82 -22.46
N TYR A 175 26.99 -7.34 -23.34
CA TYR A 175 27.26 -6.74 -24.63
C TYR A 175 26.00 -6.87 -25.48
N LEU A 176 25.50 -5.75 -25.99
CA LEU A 176 24.55 -5.73 -27.09
C LEU A 176 25.40 -5.75 -28.37
N ASP A 177 25.32 -6.85 -29.11
CA ASP A 177 25.57 -6.89 -30.56
C ASP A 177 24.23 -6.72 -31.28
#